data_AF-A0A060BSD2-F1
#
_entry.id   AF-A0A060BSD2-F1
#
_cell.length_a   1.000
_cell.length_b   1.000
_cell.length_c   1.000
_cell.angle_alpha   90.00
_cell.angle_beta   90.00
_cell.angle_gamma   90.00
#
_symmetry.space_group_name_H-M   'P 1'
#
loop_
_entity.id
_entity.type
_entity.pdbx_description
1 polymer ?
#
loop_
_entity_poly.entity_id
_entity_poly.type
_entity_poly.pdbx_seq_one_letter_code
_entity_poly.pdbx_strand_id
1 'polypeptide(L)'
;EGLGIDYLTLQNEPQNSTTSYPSMKMTPTIASKVAVDLKPLLPTTTSLLAYDHNCDNAVSYVESLENDYSLDYFSGIAIHGYSGGIVDTVPTLRSEFGKEVYLTELTEYSYSGKTFSNDLMWSASNATVYPYSLGLSGTI
;
A
#
# COMPACT_ATOMS: atom_id res chain seq x y z
N GLU A 1 -14.31 18.74 -13.81
CA GLU A 1 -14.70 18.16 -12.50
C GLU A 1 -14.11 18.86 -11.27
N GLY A 2 -12.96 19.55 -11.31
CA GLY A 2 -12.49 20.34 -10.15
C GLY A 2 -12.06 19.51 -8.92
N LEU A 3 -11.75 18.24 -9.13
CA LEU A 3 -11.28 17.30 -8.09
C LEU A 3 -9.76 17.17 -8.16
N GLY A 4 -9.08 17.39 -7.04
CA GLY A 4 -7.65 17.12 -6.88
C GLY A 4 -7.40 15.62 -6.63
N ILE A 5 -6.24 15.13 -7.05
CA ILE A 5 -5.76 13.78 -6.77
C ILE A 5 -4.49 13.91 -5.94
N ASP A 6 -4.58 13.60 -4.65
CA ASP A 6 -3.46 13.73 -3.71
C ASP A 6 -2.48 12.57 -3.83
N TYR A 7 -3.00 11.35 -3.99
CA TYR A 7 -2.22 10.12 -4.06
C TYR A 7 -2.61 9.26 -5.27
N LEU A 8 -1.63 8.57 -5.82
CA LEU A 8 -1.78 7.60 -6.90
C LEU A 8 -0.85 6.41 -6.64
N THR A 9 -1.32 5.20 -6.90
CA THR A 9 -0.48 4.00 -7.02
C THR A 9 -0.39 3.63 -8.51
N LEU A 10 0.71 2.98 -8.92
CA LEU A 10 0.88 2.61 -10.34
C LEU A 10 -0.10 1.52 -10.81
N GLN A 11 -0.47 0.64 -9.88
CA GLN A 11 -1.32 -0.51 -10.15
C GLN A 11 -1.88 -1.01 -8.82
N ASN A 12 -3.20 -1.22 -8.76
CA ASN A 12 -3.81 -1.97 -7.67
C ASN A 12 -3.34 -3.42 -7.71
N GLU A 13 -2.86 -3.92 -6.58
CA GLU A 13 -2.39 -5.29 -6.41
C GLU A 13 -1.45 -5.77 -7.55
N PRO A 14 -0.26 -5.19 -7.72
CA PRO A 14 0.64 -5.45 -8.85
C PRO A 14 1.16 -6.89 -8.93
N GLN A 15 1.04 -7.69 -7.86
CA GLN A 15 1.41 -9.10 -7.86
C GLN A 15 0.25 -10.03 -8.23
N ASN A 16 -0.98 -9.51 -8.28
CA ASN A 16 -2.18 -10.25 -8.66
C ASN A 16 -2.30 -10.34 -10.20
N SER A 17 -2.76 -11.50 -10.70
CA SER A 17 -2.88 -11.77 -12.13
C SER A 17 -4.00 -12.79 -12.37
N THR A 18 -5.22 -12.28 -12.57
CA THR A 18 -6.44 -13.07 -12.78
C THR A 18 -7.25 -12.55 -13.96
N THR A 19 -8.05 -13.43 -14.55
CA THR A 19 -9.01 -13.07 -15.61
C THR A 19 -10.42 -12.79 -15.10
N SER A 20 -10.67 -13.01 -13.80
CA SER A 20 -12.02 -12.86 -13.22
C SER A 20 -12.44 -11.39 -12.99
N TYR A 21 -11.48 -10.48 -12.89
CA TYR A 21 -11.66 -9.03 -12.77
C TYR A 21 -10.43 -8.30 -13.31
N PRO A 22 -10.51 -6.98 -13.59
CA PRO A 22 -9.37 -6.23 -14.09
C PRO A 22 -8.16 -6.36 -13.17
N SER A 23 -7.07 -6.93 -13.70
CA SER A 23 -5.79 -7.05 -13.01
C SER A 23 -4.66 -6.93 -14.02
N MET A 24 -3.49 -6.50 -13.57
CA MET A 24 -2.28 -6.42 -14.39
C MET A 24 -1.07 -6.68 -13.51
N LYS A 25 -0.31 -7.72 -13.84
CA LYS A 25 0.95 -7.98 -13.15
C LYS A 25 1.97 -6.89 -13.46
N MET A 26 2.52 -6.26 -12.43
CA MET A 26 3.57 -5.26 -12.52
C MET A 26 4.71 -5.63 -11.56
N THR A 27 5.81 -6.16 -12.10
CA THR A 27 7.00 -6.45 -11.28
C THR A 27 7.66 -5.15 -10.81
N PRO A 28 8.49 -5.18 -9.74
CA PRO A 28 9.23 -4.00 -9.29
C PRO A 28 10.00 -3.34 -10.43
N THR A 29 10.72 -4.11 -11.26
CA THR A 29 11.46 -3.58 -12.41
C THR A 29 10.59 -2.86 -13.45
N ILE A 30 9.34 -3.31 -13.64
CA ILE A 30 8.39 -2.60 -14.52
C ILE A 30 7.92 -1.33 -13.83
N ALA A 31 7.54 -1.41 -12.55
CA ALA A 31 7.15 -0.26 -11.74
C ALA A 31 8.24 0.82 -11.70
N SER A 32 9.52 0.45 -11.53
CA SER A 32 10.68 1.35 -11.59
C SER A 32 10.70 2.16 -12.88
N LYS A 33 10.55 1.49 -14.04
CA LYS A 33 10.55 2.14 -15.36
C LYS A 33 9.35 3.06 -15.54
N VAL A 34 8.17 2.59 -15.16
CA VAL A 34 6.93 3.39 -15.28
C VAL A 34 6.99 4.62 -14.36
N ALA A 35 7.53 4.49 -13.14
CA ALA A 35 7.65 5.60 -12.20
C ALA A 35 8.57 6.71 -12.73
N VAL A 36 9.70 6.35 -13.34
CA VAL A 36 10.64 7.28 -13.98
C VAL A 36 9.95 8.12 -15.05
N ASP A 37 9.15 7.48 -15.90
CA ASP A 37 8.46 8.17 -17.00
C ASP A 37 7.22 8.94 -16.53
N LEU A 38 6.47 8.40 -15.55
CA LEU A 38 5.21 8.98 -15.10
C LEU A 38 5.42 10.15 -14.14
N LYS A 39 6.34 10.06 -13.18
CA LYS A 39 6.45 11.06 -12.10
C LYS A 39 6.65 12.50 -12.60
N PRO A 40 7.46 12.79 -13.64
CA PRO A 40 7.59 14.13 -14.21
C PRO A 40 6.32 14.66 -14.90
N LEU A 41 5.39 13.78 -15.28
CA LEU A 41 4.14 14.11 -15.95
C LEU A 41 2.99 14.38 -14.97
N LEU A 42 3.13 13.92 -13.72
CA LEU A 42 2.13 14.15 -12.68
C LEU A 42 2.14 15.61 -12.22
N PRO A 43 0.98 16.18 -11.83
CA PRO A 43 0.94 17.43 -11.10
C PRO A 43 1.84 17.36 -9.86
N THR A 44 2.48 18.48 -9.50
CA THR A 44 3.34 18.54 -8.30
C THR A 44 2.57 18.28 -7.00
N THR A 45 1.24 18.44 -7.03
CA THR A 45 0.32 18.13 -5.93
C THR A 45 0.00 16.65 -5.81
N THR A 46 0.30 15.83 -6.83
CA THR A 46 0.02 14.39 -6.82
C THR A 46 1.25 13.60 -6.42
N SER A 47 1.09 12.87 -5.33
CA SER A 47 2.09 12.00 -4.74
C SER A 47 1.94 10.57 -5.27
N LEU A 48 3.05 9.93 -5.61
CA LEU A 48 3.06 8.54 -6.04
C LEU A 48 3.37 7.64 -4.83
N LEU A 49 2.58 6.61 -4.61
CA LEU A 49 2.77 5.58 -3.59
C LEU A 49 3.24 4.27 -4.25
N ALA A 50 4.21 3.61 -3.62
CA ALA A 50 4.72 2.32 -4.06
C ALA A 50 3.79 1.18 -3.63
N TYR A 51 3.93 0.05 -4.31
CA TYR A 51 3.39 -1.26 -3.91
C TYR A 51 1.87 -1.48 -4.06
N ASP A 52 1.03 -1.08 -3.10
CA ASP A 52 -0.43 -1.27 -3.14
C ASP A 52 -0.89 -2.74 -3.18
N HIS A 53 -0.33 -3.54 -2.26
CA HIS A 53 -0.69 -4.96 -2.08
C HIS A 53 -0.46 -5.40 -0.62
N ASN A 54 -0.78 -6.66 -0.34
CA ASN A 54 -0.68 -7.30 0.98
C ASN A 54 0.72 -7.30 1.63
N CYS A 55 0.72 -7.37 2.96
CA CYS A 55 1.91 -7.23 3.78
C CYS A 55 2.96 -8.35 3.62
N ASP A 56 2.59 -9.50 3.05
CA ASP A 56 3.43 -10.70 2.93
C ASP A 56 4.61 -10.53 1.97
N ASN A 57 4.48 -9.64 0.98
CA ASN A 57 5.53 -9.38 0.00
C ASN A 57 6.01 -7.92 -0.04
N ALA A 58 5.44 -7.06 0.81
CA ALA A 58 5.69 -5.61 0.80
C ALA A 58 7.17 -5.24 0.90
N VAL A 59 7.87 -5.75 1.92
CA VAL A 59 9.28 -5.43 2.18
C VAL A 59 10.13 -5.79 0.97
N SER A 60 9.98 -7.01 0.45
CA SER A 60 10.76 -7.50 -0.70
C SER A 60 10.50 -6.74 -2.00
N TYR A 61 9.26 -6.25 -2.21
CA TYR A 61 8.92 -5.46 -3.38
C TYR A 61 9.56 -4.08 -3.30
N VAL A 62 9.47 -3.42 -2.14
CA VAL A 62 10.04 -2.09 -1.91
C VAL A 62 11.56 -2.12 -1.94
N GLU A 63 12.19 -3.14 -1.35
CA GLU A 63 13.64 -3.38 -1.44
C GLU A 63 14.10 -3.48 -2.90
N SER A 64 13.31 -4.14 -3.76
CA SER A 64 13.62 -4.21 -5.20
C SER A 64 13.56 -2.84 -5.89
N LEU A 65 12.62 -1.97 -5.51
CA LEU A 65 12.55 -0.60 -6.03
C LEU A 65 13.73 0.26 -5.56
N GLU A 66 14.18 0.08 -4.32
CA GLU A 66 15.37 0.73 -3.77
C GLU A 66 16.64 0.29 -4.49
N ASN A 67 16.81 -1.03 -4.70
CA ASN A 67 17.94 -1.60 -5.44
C ASN A 67 17.98 -1.14 -6.91
N ASP A 68 16.82 -0.84 -7.50
CA ASP A 68 16.69 -0.24 -8.84
C ASP A 68 16.88 1.31 -8.83
N TYR A 69 17.22 1.92 -7.70
CA TYR A 69 17.34 3.38 -7.49
C TYR A 69 16.08 4.17 -7.89
N SER A 70 14.91 3.55 -7.75
CA SER A 70 13.63 4.11 -8.17
C SER A 70 12.71 4.47 -7.00
N LEU A 71 13.04 4.04 -5.78
CA LEU A 71 12.22 4.29 -4.60
C LEU A 71 11.97 5.79 -4.33
N ASP A 72 12.87 6.67 -4.77
CA ASP A 72 12.73 8.13 -4.62
C ASP A 72 11.66 8.77 -5.52
N TYR A 73 11.18 8.08 -6.55
CA TYR A 73 9.99 8.51 -7.29
C TYR A 73 8.70 8.34 -6.48
N PHE A 74 8.76 7.55 -5.40
CA PHE A 74 7.64 7.26 -4.51
C PHE A 74 7.79 8.04 -3.20
N SER A 75 6.71 8.72 -2.83
CA SER A 75 6.60 9.54 -1.61
C SER A 75 6.27 8.70 -0.37
N GLY A 76 5.74 7.50 -0.58
CA GLY A 76 5.26 6.60 0.46
C GLY A 76 5.00 5.21 -0.09
N ILE A 77 4.57 4.31 0.78
CA ILE A 77 4.29 2.90 0.46
C ILE A 77 2.83 2.62 0.82
N ALA A 78 2.07 2.04 -0.11
CA ALA A 78 0.71 1.57 0.11
C ALA A 78 0.72 0.07 0.41
N ILE A 79 -0.04 -0.35 1.42
CA ILE A 79 -0.22 -1.75 1.82
C ILE A 79 -1.70 -2.11 1.95
N HIS A 80 -2.01 -3.37 1.69
CA HIS A 80 -3.30 -3.99 1.99
C HIS A 80 -3.20 -4.90 3.22
N GLY A 81 -4.32 -5.10 3.91
CA GLY A 81 -4.38 -5.92 5.12
C GLY A 81 -4.93 -7.35 4.93
N TYR A 82 -4.96 -7.90 3.71
CA TYR A 82 -5.55 -9.23 3.48
C TYR A 82 -4.65 -10.41 3.86
N SER A 83 -3.33 -10.24 3.82
CA SER A 83 -2.34 -11.25 4.23
C SER A 83 -1.06 -10.60 4.76
N GLY A 84 -0.19 -11.39 5.42
CA GLY A 84 1.13 -10.98 5.92
C GLY A 84 1.16 -10.28 7.27
N GLY A 85 0.10 -9.57 7.65
CA GLY A 85 -0.04 -8.95 8.97
C GLY A 85 0.64 -7.57 9.07
N ILE A 86 -0.15 -6.57 9.48
CA ILE A 86 0.29 -5.16 9.56
C ILE A 86 1.30 -4.92 10.68
N VAL A 87 1.27 -5.76 11.72
CA VAL A 87 2.00 -5.55 12.99
C VAL A 87 3.50 -5.39 12.81
N ASP A 88 4.10 -6.26 12.00
CA ASP A 88 5.54 -6.25 11.76
C ASP A 88 5.88 -5.46 10.49
N THR A 89 4.98 -5.46 9.49
CA THR A 89 5.26 -4.84 8.19
C THR A 89 5.35 -3.33 8.26
N VAL A 90 4.44 -2.65 8.99
CA VAL A 90 4.48 -1.17 9.12
C VAL A 90 5.80 -0.67 9.73
N PRO A 91 6.22 -1.11 10.93
CA PRO A 91 7.47 -0.62 11.51
C PRO A 91 8.69 -1.01 10.67
N THR A 92 8.69 -2.20 10.05
CA THR A 92 9.78 -2.64 9.16
C THR A 92 9.93 -1.70 7.97
N LEU A 93 8.86 -1.48 7.19
CA LEU A 93 8.88 -0.59 6.02
C LEU A 93 9.33 0.83 6.38
N ARG A 94 8.89 1.36 7.53
CA ARG A 94 9.31 2.69 7.99
C ARG A 94 10.79 2.72 8.36
N SER A 95 11.25 1.71 9.09
CA SER A 95 12.62 1.67 9.61
C SER A 95 13.66 1.42 8.52
N GLU A 96 13.35 0.57 7.55
CA GLU A 96 14.26 0.21 6.46
C GLU A 96 14.30 1.28 5.37
N PHE A 97 13.15 1.81 4.95
CA PHE A 97 13.07 2.67 3.78
C PHE A 97 12.88 4.16 4.10
N GLY A 98 12.57 4.52 5.34
CA GLY A 98 12.34 5.91 5.76
C GLY A 98 11.17 6.59 5.06
N LYS A 99 10.21 5.81 4.53
CA LYS A 99 9.00 6.31 3.84
C LYS A 99 7.77 6.25 4.75
N GLU A 100 6.80 7.11 4.48
CA GLU A 100 5.47 7.00 5.07
C GLU A 100 4.74 5.74 4.54
N VAL A 101 3.91 5.11 5.37
CA VAL A 101 3.21 3.85 5.07
C VAL A 101 1.70 4.04 5.24
N TYR A 102 0.93 3.72 4.22
CA TYR A 102 -0.52 3.91 4.16
C TYR A 102 -1.23 2.57 4.00
N LEU A 103 -2.29 2.36 4.77
CA LEU A 103 -3.21 1.25 4.57
C LEU A 103 -4.28 1.68 3.56
N THR A 104 -4.23 1.14 2.36
CA THR A 104 -5.09 1.56 1.22
C THR A 104 -6.27 0.62 0.99
N GLU A 105 -6.19 -0.63 1.46
CA GLU A 105 -7.30 -1.56 1.35
C GLU A 105 -7.31 -2.60 2.49
N LEU A 106 -8.48 -2.77 3.11
CA LEU A 106 -8.74 -3.84 4.07
C LEU A 106 -10.24 -4.09 4.13
N THR A 107 -10.65 -5.31 3.80
CA THR A 107 -12.05 -5.74 3.93
C THR A 107 -12.16 -6.86 4.94
N GLU A 108 -13.12 -6.71 5.86
CA GLU A 108 -13.50 -7.80 6.75
C GLU A 108 -14.22 -8.91 5.98
N TYR A 109 -13.71 -10.14 6.05
CA TYR A 109 -14.41 -11.28 5.48
C TYR A 109 -15.51 -11.81 6.43
N SER A 110 -16.60 -12.34 5.88
CA SER A 110 -17.72 -12.83 6.70
C SER A 110 -17.37 -14.13 7.41
N TYR A 111 -17.56 -14.17 8.73
CA TYR A 111 -17.69 -15.41 9.50
C TYR A 111 -18.88 -15.28 10.47
N SER A 112 -19.38 -16.40 10.98
CA SER A 112 -20.54 -16.41 11.89
C SER A 112 -20.24 -15.67 13.19
N GLY A 113 -21.15 -14.81 13.66
CA GLY A 113 -21.01 -14.10 14.95
C GLY A 113 -20.62 -12.62 14.86
N LYS A 114 -20.76 -11.99 13.68
CA LYS A 114 -20.58 -10.54 13.54
C LYS A 114 -21.59 -9.77 14.39
N THR A 115 -21.06 -8.86 15.19
CA THR A 115 -21.81 -7.82 15.88
C THR A 115 -21.05 -6.52 15.68
N PHE A 116 -21.75 -5.39 15.66
CA PHE A 116 -21.08 -4.09 15.58
C PHE A 116 -19.97 -3.95 16.62
N SER A 117 -20.16 -4.47 17.84
CA SER A 117 -19.13 -4.44 18.88
C SER A 117 -17.87 -5.23 18.49
N ASN A 118 -18.02 -6.42 17.91
CA ASN A 118 -16.88 -7.24 17.51
C ASN A 118 -16.16 -6.62 16.30
N ASP A 119 -16.91 -6.13 15.32
CA ASP A 119 -16.34 -5.52 14.11
C ASP A 119 -15.64 -4.19 14.46
N LEU A 120 -16.22 -3.38 15.35
CA LEU A 120 -15.57 -2.16 15.84
C LEU A 120 -14.25 -2.47 16.55
N MET A 121 -14.22 -3.49 17.42
CA MET A 121 -13.00 -3.90 18.11
C MET A 121 -11.96 -4.48 17.13
N TRP A 122 -12.40 -5.26 16.15
CA TRP A 122 -11.52 -5.79 15.12
C TRP A 122 -10.92 -4.66 14.26
N SER A 123 -11.73 -3.70 13.83
CA SER A 123 -11.29 -2.53 13.06
C SER A 123 -10.30 -1.67 13.86
N ALA A 124 -10.53 -1.48 15.16
CA ALA A 124 -9.58 -0.82 16.05
C ALA A 124 -8.22 -1.54 16.08
N SER A 125 -8.20 -2.87 16.10
CA SER A 125 -6.98 -3.67 16.16
C SER A 125 -6.28 -3.87 14.80
N ASN A 126 -6.99 -3.77 13.69
CA ASN A 126 -6.45 -4.15 12.38
C ASN A 126 -6.39 -3.00 11.35
N ALA A 127 -7.24 -1.99 11.47
CA ALA A 127 -7.34 -0.91 10.46
C ALA A 127 -6.97 0.47 11.00
N THR A 128 -7.20 0.72 12.30
CA THR A 128 -7.09 2.06 12.88
C THR A 128 -6.12 2.07 14.07
N VAL A 129 -6.64 2.06 15.31
CA VAL A 129 -5.91 2.39 16.55
C VAL A 129 -4.54 1.70 16.65
N TYR A 130 -4.51 0.37 16.49
CA TYR A 130 -3.27 -0.38 16.65
C TYR A 130 -2.28 -0.15 15.50
N PRO A 131 -2.66 -0.23 14.21
CA PRO A 131 -1.78 0.18 13.10
C PRO A 131 -1.14 1.57 13.28
N TYR A 132 -1.90 2.60 13.70
CA TYR A 132 -1.32 3.93 13.96
C TYR A 132 -0.28 3.91 15.09
N SER A 133 -0.48 3.09 16.13
CA SER A 133 0.50 2.96 17.21
C SER A 133 1.84 2.36 16.75
N LEU A 134 1.86 1.69 15.60
CA LEU A 134 3.04 1.11 14.97
C LEU A 134 3.74 2.06 13.99
N GLY A 135 3.17 3.26 13.77
CA GLY A 135 3.69 4.28 12.87
C GLY A 135 2.97 4.35 11.52
N LEU A 136 1.82 3.70 11.34
CA LEU A 136 1.01 3.89 10.13
C LEU A 136 0.71 5.38 9.92
N SER A 137 0.93 5.88 8.71
CA SER A 137 0.80 7.30 8.36
C SER A 137 -0.63 7.71 8.08
N GLY A 138 -1.42 6.77 7.58
CA GLY A 138 -2.81 6.99 7.21
C GLY A 138 -3.52 5.73 6.76
N THR A 139 -4.84 5.79 6.80
CA THR A 139 -5.76 4.84 6.17
C THR A 139 -6.52 5.66 5.14
N ILE A 140 -6.30 5.40 3.84
CA ILE A 140 -6.81 6.22 2.74
C ILE A 140 -7.50 5.38 1.68
#